data_AF-A0A2R4MF72-F1
#
_entry.id   AF-A0A2R4MF72-F1
#
_cell.length_a   1.000
_cell.length_b   1.000
_cell.length_c   1.000
_cell.angle_alpha   90.00
_cell.angle_beta   90.00
_cell.angle_gamma   90.00
#
_symmetry.space_group_name_H-M   'P 1'
#
loop_
_entity.id
_entity.type
_entity.pdbx_description
1 polymer ?
#
loop_
_entity_poly.entity_id
_entity_poly.type
_entity_poly.pdbx_seq_one_letter_code
_entity_poly.pdbx_strand_id
1 'polypeptide(L)'
;MTEQMTNKNRVFTMLGVAFISLFGYAAFTEMTKAQAYPACETPAAPEGVETVAMEMELKTGTVEFELRPDLAPKHVERITTLANEGFYDNVVFHRVIEGFMAQTGDPTGTGMGGSDYPDLPAEFTDTNYQCGTLGMARSQNPNSANSQFFITFEDASFLNGQYTVFGYVKDGMEHVHQIKKGDQNRNGQVVDPDKIVSFRVKDQ
;
A
#
# COMPACT_ATOMS: atom_id res chain seq x y z
N MET A 1 -39.49 -65.93 -50.11
CA MET A 1 -38.22 -65.81 -50.85
C MET A 1 -37.19 -65.30 -49.85
N THR A 2 -36.27 -66.20 -49.46
CA THR A 2 -34.98 -65.93 -48.78
C THR A 2 -35.06 -65.41 -47.33
N GLU A 3 -34.87 -66.24 -46.29
CA GLU A 3 -33.60 -66.81 -45.78
C GLU A 3 -32.70 -65.69 -45.19
N GLN A 4 -32.75 -65.48 -43.88
CA GLN A 4 -31.91 -66.08 -42.83
C GLN A 4 -30.47 -65.53 -42.72
N MET A 5 -30.14 -65.18 -41.47
CA MET A 5 -28.84 -65.37 -40.81
C MET A 5 -27.66 -64.46 -41.21
N THR A 6 -27.21 -63.67 -40.23
CA THR A 6 -25.99 -64.10 -39.52
C THR A 6 -26.08 -63.73 -38.04
N ASN A 7 -26.08 -64.78 -37.24
CA ASN A 7 -25.99 -64.87 -35.79
C ASN A 7 -24.49 -64.99 -35.42
N LYS A 8 -24.01 -64.33 -34.36
CA LYS A 8 -23.21 -65.00 -33.32
C LYS A 8 -22.90 -64.14 -32.11
N ASN A 9 -23.54 -64.52 -31.01
CA ASN A 9 -23.13 -64.36 -29.63
C ASN A 9 -21.61 -64.57 -29.41
N ARG A 10 -21.03 -63.85 -28.44
CA ARG A 10 -20.42 -64.46 -27.23
C ARG A 10 -19.82 -63.42 -26.26
N VAL A 11 -20.43 -63.37 -25.07
CA VAL A 11 -19.84 -63.41 -23.72
C VAL A 11 -18.40 -62.92 -23.54
N PHE A 12 -18.19 -61.95 -22.64
CA PHE A 12 -17.05 -61.99 -21.71
C PHE A 12 -17.35 -61.18 -20.44
N THR A 13 -17.40 -61.88 -19.31
CA THR A 13 -17.29 -61.33 -17.95
C THR A 13 -15.84 -60.91 -17.72
N MET A 14 -15.58 -59.69 -17.27
CA MET A 14 -14.35 -59.38 -16.54
C MET A 14 -14.47 -58.12 -15.69
N LEU A 15 -14.20 -58.32 -14.40
CA LEU A 15 -13.74 -57.39 -13.36
C LEU A 15 -13.54 -55.92 -13.79
N GLY A 16 -14.42 -55.05 -13.31
CA GLY A 16 -14.21 -53.60 -13.32
C GLY A 16 -13.15 -53.20 -12.30
N VAL A 17 -11.96 -52.88 -12.80
CA VAL A 17 -10.83 -52.30 -12.08
C VAL A 17 -11.22 -50.93 -11.52
N ALA A 18 -10.98 -50.72 -10.22
CA ALA A 18 -11.09 -49.43 -9.57
C ALA A 18 -10.05 -48.45 -10.14
N PHE A 19 -10.50 -47.49 -10.95
CA PHE A 19 -9.72 -46.33 -11.34
C PHE A 19 -9.68 -45.35 -10.14
N ILE A 20 -8.66 -45.49 -9.30
CA ILE A 20 -8.26 -44.41 -8.40
C ILE A 20 -7.64 -43.33 -9.29
N SER A 21 -8.42 -42.29 -9.58
CA SER A 21 -7.96 -41.11 -10.30
C SER A 21 -6.93 -40.36 -9.46
N LEU A 22 -5.67 -40.68 -9.69
CA LEU A 22 -4.49 -40.03 -9.15
C LEU A 22 -4.26 -38.68 -9.86
N PHE A 23 -5.25 -37.79 -9.84
CA PHE A 23 -5.16 -36.44 -10.40
C PHE A 23 -5.90 -35.49 -9.46
N GLY A 24 -5.17 -34.85 -8.57
CA GLY A 24 -5.76 -33.83 -7.70
C GLY A 24 -4.97 -33.43 -6.46
N TYR A 25 -3.67 -33.73 -6.36
CA TYR A 25 -2.85 -33.32 -5.22
C TYR A 25 -1.63 -32.46 -5.61
N ALA A 26 -1.74 -31.68 -6.69
CA ALA A 26 -0.68 -30.76 -7.10
C ALA A 26 -1.29 -29.52 -7.77
N ALA A 27 -2.05 -28.73 -7.01
CA ALA A 27 -2.46 -27.38 -7.42
C ALA A 27 -2.83 -26.47 -6.24
N PHE A 28 -2.24 -26.69 -5.06
CA PHE A 28 -2.41 -25.80 -3.90
C PHE A 28 -1.06 -25.41 -3.29
N THR A 29 -0.10 -25.09 -4.15
CA THR A 29 1.20 -24.51 -3.77
C THR A 29 1.72 -23.68 -4.93
N GLU A 30 0.97 -22.67 -5.39
CA GLU A 30 1.53 -21.57 -6.17
C GLU A 30 0.70 -20.31 -5.93
N MET A 31 1.07 -19.53 -4.91
CA MET A 31 0.94 -18.07 -4.88
C MET A 31 1.72 -17.50 -3.69
N THR A 32 3.04 -17.68 -3.69
CA THR A 32 3.95 -16.75 -3.02
C THR A 32 5.02 -16.36 -4.02
N LYS A 33 4.61 -15.71 -5.10
CA LYS A 33 5.53 -14.85 -5.82
C LYS A 33 5.32 -13.44 -5.26
N ALA A 34 5.83 -13.23 -4.04
CA ALA A 34 6.24 -11.90 -3.66
C ALA A 34 7.31 -11.53 -4.68
N GLN A 35 6.92 -10.80 -5.72
CA GLN A 35 7.89 -10.16 -6.58
C GLN A 35 8.72 -9.29 -5.65
N ALA A 36 9.98 -9.66 -5.43
CA ALA A 36 10.88 -8.90 -4.59
C ALA A 36 10.97 -7.50 -5.21
N TYR A 37 10.31 -6.54 -4.59
CA TYR A 37 10.56 -5.14 -4.90
C TYR A 37 12.02 -4.88 -4.54
N PRO A 38 12.81 -4.24 -5.41
CA PRO A 38 14.19 -3.91 -5.08
C PRO A 38 14.15 -3.11 -3.78
N ALA A 39 14.92 -3.55 -2.78
CA ALA A 39 15.10 -2.78 -1.56
C ALA A 39 15.62 -1.40 -1.97
N CYS A 40 14.83 -0.37 -1.75
CA CYS A 40 15.23 1.00 -1.98
C CYS A 40 15.81 1.55 -0.68
N GLU A 41 16.86 2.36 -0.79
CA GLU A 41 17.45 3.01 0.38
C GLU A 41 16.56 4.19 0.80
N THR A 42 15.96 4.10 1.99
CA THR A 42 15.24 5.22 2.59
C THR A 42 16.23 6.15 3.29
N PRO A 43 16.04 7.47 3.22
CA PRO A 43 16.90 8.40 3.93
C PRO A 43 16.63 8.34 5.43
N ALA A 44 17.69 8.42 6.23
CA ALA A 44 17.61 8.58 7.66
C ALA A 44 17.63 10.07 8.05
N ALA A 45 17.10 10.40 9.22
CA ALA A 45 17.33 11.72 9.81
C ALA A 45 18.84 11.96 10.03
N PRO A 46 19.36 13.18 9.80
CA PRO A 46 20.72 13.53 10.17
C PRO A 46 20.97 13.30 11.67
N GLU A 47 22.21 12.96 12.02
CA GLU A 47 22.60 12.77 13.42
C GLU A 47 22.31 14.03 14.25
N GLY A 48 21.72 13.84 15.43
CA GLY A 48 21.36 14.91 16.37
C GLY A 48 20.06 15.66 16.05
N VAL A 49 19.36 15.28 14.98
CA VAL A 49 18.01 15.81 14.70
C VAL A 49 16.96 15.02 15.48
N GLU A 50 16.11 15.72 16.22
CA GLU A 50 14.98 15.12 16.91
C GLU A 50 13.91 14.66 15.91
N THR A 51 13.39 13.45 16.12
CA THR A 51 12.35 12.84 15.29
C THR A 51 11.18 12.36 16.15
N VAL A 52 10.01 12.19 15.51
CA VAL A 52 8.88 11.49 16.13
C VAL A 52 8.78 10.11 15.48
N ALA A 53 8.97 9.06 16.27
CA ALA A 53 8.82 7.68 15.82
C ALA A 53 7.35 7.31 15.73
N MET A 54 6.92 6.76 14.59
CA MET A 54 5.55 6.32 14.36
C MET A 54 5.54 4.89 13.86
N GLU A 55 4.43 4.19 14.11
CA GLU A 55 4.20 2.81 13.69
C GLU A 55 2.84 2.70 12.99
N MET A 56 2.84 2.15 11.77
CA MET A 56 1.63 1.83 11.01
C MET A 56 1.50 0.32 10.84
N GLU A 57 0.37 -0.21 11.28
CA GLU A 57 0.00 -1.60 11.07
C GLU A 57 -0.74 -1.75 9.74
N LEU A 58 -0.24 -2.64 8.89
CA LEU A 58 -0.90 -3.09 7.67
C LEU A 58 -1.20 -4.59 7.78
N LYS A 59 -2.12 -5.10 6.95
CA LYS A 59 -2.41 -6.54 6.90
C LYS A 59 -1.17 -7.42 6.62
N THR A 60 -0.13 -6.82 6.02
CA THR A 60 1.10 -7.49 5.60
C THR A 60 2.22 -7.41 6.64
N GLY A 61 2.10 -6.52 7.63
CA GLY A 61 3.13 -6.25 8.64
C GLY A 61 3.21 -4.77 9.01
N THR A 62 4.17 -4.47 9.87
CA THR A 62 4.38 -3.16 10.50
C THR A 62 5.32 -2.29 9.67
N VAL A 63 4.99 -1.01 9.52
CA VAL A 63 5.85 0.00 8.89
C VAL A 63 6.25 1.02 9.95
N GLU A 64 7.54 1.27 10.10
CA GLU A 64 8.06 2.28 11.02
C GLU A 64 8.43 3.55 10.28
N PHE A 65 8.16 4.71 10.90
CA PHE A 65 8.45 6.01 10.31
C PHE A 65 9.20 6.91 11.29
N GLU A 66 9.99 7.82 10.73
CA GLU A 66 10.59 8.94 11.44
C GLU A 66 10.04 10.25 10.87
N LEU A 67 9.19 10.92 11.64
CA LEU A 67 8.71 12.25 11.28
C LEU A 67 9.76 13.30 11.65
N ARG A 68 9.82 14.37 10.86
CA ARG A 68 10.88 15.38 10.87
C ARG A 68 10.32 16.77 11.24
N PRO A 69 10.15 17.08 12.54
CA PRO A 69 9.70 18.39 13.00
C PRO A 69 10.57 19.56 12.52
N ASP A 70 11.85 19.32 12.25
CA ASP A 70 12.78 20.31 11.73
C ASP A 70 12.50 20.68 10.25
N LEU A 71 11.86 19.79 9.49
CA LEU A 71 11.44 20.05 8.11
C LEU A 71 10.04 20.68 8.02
N ALA A 72 9.09 20.14 8.79
CA ALA A 72 7.68 20.50 8.69
C ALA A 72 6.96 20.40 10.05
N PRO A 73 7.25 21.30 11.01
CA PRO A 73 6.77 21.17 12.38
C PRO A 73 5.24 21.12 12.47
N LYS A 74 4.51 21.91 11.68
CA LYS A 74 3.04 21.93 11.73
C LYS A 74 2.42 20.68 11.13
N HIS A 75 3.03 20.13 10.08
CA HIS A 75 2.54 18.88 9.49
C HIS A 75 2.83 17.69 10.41
N VAL A 76 4.00 17.65 11.06
CA VAL A 76 4.31 16.61 12.04
C VAL A 76 3.36 16.68 13.24
N GLU A 77 3.10 17.88 13.77
CA GLU A 77 2.11 18.08 14.84
C GLU A 77 0.72 17.58 14.43
N ARG A 78 0.26 17.91 13.21
CA ARG A 78 -1.05 17.47 12.70
C ARG A 78 -1.13 15.96 12.56
N ILE A 79 -0.17 15.33 11.89
CA ILE A 79 -0.17 13.88 11.66
C ILE A 79 -0.14 13.14 12.99
N THR A 80 0.69 13.59 13.93
CA THR A 80 0.79 13.02 15.28
C THR A 80 -0.52 13.14 16.04
N THR A 81 -1.16 14.32 15.98
CA THR A 81 -2.47 14.56 16.63
C THR A 81 -3.53 13.61 16.08
N LEU A 82 -3.70 13.57 14.76
CA LEU A 82 -4.69 12.71 14.10
C LEU A 82 -4.42 11.22 14.36
N ALA A 83 -3.16 10.80 14.35
CA ALA A 83 -2.77 9.43 14.67
C ALA A 83 -3.18 9.04 16.10
N ASN A 84 -2.90 9.90 17.08
CA ASN A 84 -3.27 9.67 18.49
C ASN A 84 -4.79 9.65 18.73
N GLU A 85 -5.54 10.37 17.91
CA GLU A 85 -7.02 10.35 17.91
C GLU A 85 -7.61 9.11 17.23
N GLY A 86 -6.78 8.26 16.63
CA GLY A 86 -7.25 7.10 15.86
C GLY A 86 -7.88 7.45 14.51
N PHE A 87 -7.67 8.68 14.02
CA PHE A 87 -8.27 9.18 12.77
C PHE A 87 -7.95 8.29 11.56
N TYR A 88 -6.75 7.69 11.54
CA TYR A 88 -6.27 6.87 10.44
C TYR A 88 -6.73 5.41 10.50
N ASP A 89 -7.45 4.99 11.54
CA ASP A 89 -7.89 3.61 11.68
C ASP A 89 -8.88 3.24 10.57
N ASN A 90 -8.59 2.16 9.86
CA ASN A 90 -9.33 1.69 8.69
C ASN A 90 -9.35 2.67 7.49
N VAL A 91 -8.54 3.73 7.51
CA VAL A 91 -8.41 4.63 6.36
C VAL A 91 -7.67 3.92 5.22
N VAL A 92 -8.21 4.07 4.02
CA VAL A 92 -7.77 3.33 2.83
C VAL A 92 -6.69 4.07 2.04
N PHE A 93 -5.84 3.29 1.38
CA PHE A 93 -4.97 3.76 0.31
C PHE A 93 -5.78 3.90 -0.98
N HIS A 94 -6.51 5.00 -1.10
CA HIS A 94 -7.47 5.24 -2.18
C HIS A 94 -6.82 5.47 -3.55
N ARG A 95 -5.54 5.88 -3.57
CA ARG A 95 -4.79 6.14 -4.80
C ARG A 95 -3.36 5.63 -4.69
N VAL A 96 -2.98 4.71 -5.57
CA VAL A 96 -1.66 4.07 -5.57
C VAL A 96 -1.18 3.93 -7.01
N ILE A 97 -0.05 4.58 -7.32
CA ILE A 97 0.56 4.55 -8.65
C ILE A 97 1.87 3.78 -8.56
N GLU A 98 1.95 2.67 -9.30
CA GLU A 98 3.16 1.87 -9.40
C GLU A 98 4.35 2.70 -9.88
N GLY A 99 5.51 2.52 -9.23
CA GLY A 99 6.73 3.29 -9.49
C GLY A 99 6.70 4.74 -9.00
N PHE A 100 5.61 5.19 -8.35
CA PHE A 100 5.50 6.56 -7.84
C PHE A 100 5.18 6.61 -6.35
N MET A 101 3.93 6.35 -5.95
CA MET A 101 3.52 6.56 -4.56
C MET A 101 2.23 5.81 -4.17
N ALA A 102 2.05 5.65 -2.85
CA ALA A 102 0.79 5.27 -2.21
C ALA A 102 0.23 6.44 -1.39
N GLN A 103 -0.99 6.89 -1.70
CA GLN A 103 -1.67 8.01 -1.04
C GLN A 103 -2.83 7.50 -0.16
N THR A 104 -2.92 8.06 1.04
CA THR A 104 -3.87 7.71 2.10
C THR A 104 -4.32 8.96 2.89
N GLY A 105 -5.03 8.76 4.00
CA GLY A 105 -5.41 9.81 4.96
C GLY A 105 -6.73 10.52 4.67
N ASP A 106 -7.51 10.03 3.70
CA ASP A 106 -8.89 10.46 3.46
C ASP A 106 -9.87 9.52 4.17
N PRO A 107 -10.61 9.97 5.21
CA PRO A 107 -11.54 9.14 5.96
C PRO A 107 -12.72 8.63 5.12
N THR A 108 -13.02 9.29 4.01
CA THR A 108 -14.06 8.86 3.06
C THR A 108 -13.53 7.86 2.03
N GLY A 109 -12.21 7.79 1.84
CA GLY A 109 -11.56 6.98 0.81
C GLY A 109 -11.79 7.46 -0.63
N THR A 110 -12.32 8.67 -0.84
CA THR A 110 -12.66 9.20 -2.17
C THR A 110 -11.52 9.98 -2.83
N GLY A 111 -10.53 10.39 -2.06
CA GLY A 111 -9.49 11.36 -2.39
C GLY A 111 -9.88 12.82 -2.14
N MET A 112 -11.11 13.10 -1.70
CA MET A 112 -11.65 14.46 -1.55
C MET A 112 -11.92 14.87 -0.10
N GLY A 113 -11.82 13.93 0.86
CA GLY A 113 -12.05 14.22 2.28
C GLY A 113 -10.81 14.71 3.01
N GLY A 114 -11.02 15.07 4.27
CA GLY A 114 -10.00 15.57 5.21
C GLY A 114 -10.47 15.42 6.65
N SER A 115 -9.64 15.82 7.60
CA SER A 115 -10.03 15.98 9.01
C SER A 115 -10.85 17.27 9.22
N ASP A 116 -11.44 17.39 10.40
CA ASP A 116 -12.17 18.61 10.81
C ASP A 116 -11.25 19.79 11.18
N TYR A 117 -9.93 19.56 11.19
CA TYR A 117 -8.96 20.61 11.47
C TYR A 117 -8.77 21.55 10.27
N PRO A 118 -8.32 22.80 10.50
CA PRO A 118 -8.02 23.73 9.41
C PRO A 118 -6.89 23.23 8.50
N ASP A 119 -6.89 23.73 7.27
CA ASP A 119 -5.80 23.50 6.33
C ASP A 119 -4.47 24.06 6.84
N LEU A 120 -3.39 23.39 6.44
CA LEU A 120 -2.02 23.73 6.78
C LEU A 120 -1.38 24.59 5.68
N PRO A 121 -0.65 25.66 6.05
CA PRO A 121 0.22 26.34 5.11
C PRO A 121 1.39 25.44 4.73
N ALA A 122 1.86 25.56 3.49
CA ALA A 122 3.01 24.81 2.99
C ALA A 122 4.28 25.07 3.83
N GLU A 123 5.06 24.01 4.06
CA GLU A 123 6.37 24.04 4.72
C GLU A 123 7.42 23.47 3.76
N PHE A 124 7.59 24.13 2.61
CA PHE A 124 8.49 23.66 1.55
C PHE A 124 9.96 23.79 1.94
N THR A 125 10.75 22.78 1.59
CA THR A 125 12.20 22.72 1.78
C THR A 125 12.88 22.20 0.51
N ASP A 126 14.20 22.29 0.44
CA ASP A 126 15.01 21.73 -0.65
C ASP A 126 15.27 20.21 -0.47
N THR A 127 14.52 19.56 0.42
CA THR A 127 14.64 18.12 0.67
C THR A 127 14.17 17.32 -0.53
N ASN A 128 14.95 16.32 -0.93
CA ASN A 128 14.63 15.46 -2.06
C ASN A 128 13.52 14.46 -1.72
N TYR A 129 12.57 14.29 -2.64
CA TYR A 129 11.67 13.15 -2.69
C TYR A 129 12.39 11.95 -3.33
N GLN A 130 12.75 11.01 -2.49
CA GLN A 130 13.30 9.71 -2.86
C GLN A 130 12.45 8.59 -2.28
N CYS A 131 12.84 7.33 -2.45
CA CYS A 131 12.08 6.22 -1.90
C CYS A 131 11.83 6.35 -0.39
N GLY A 132 10.60 6.02 0.05
CA GLY A 132 10.20 6.09 1.46
C GLY A 132 9.96 7.50 1.98
N THR A 133 9.96 8.53 1.13
CA THR A 133 9.66 9.90 1.56
C THR A 133 8.17 10.08 1.82
N LEU A 134 7.84 10.72 2.93
CA LEU A 134 6.49 11.13 3.28
C LEU A 134 6.22 12.55 2.79
N GLY A 135 5.23 12.70 1.92
CA GLY A 135 4.78 14.00 1.42
C GLY A 135 3.33 14.28 1.78
N MET A 136 3.02 15.54 2.07
CA MET A 136 1.64 15.94 2.36
C MET A 136 0.86 16.22 1.09
N ALA A 137 -0.29 15.56 0.94
CA ALA A 137 -1.17 15.78 -0.19
C ALA A 137 -1.92 17.11 -0.03
N ARG A 138 -2.21 17.76 -1.15
CA ARG A 138 -2.90 19.05 -1.21
C ARG A 138 -3.68 19.18 -2.52
N SER A 139 -4.58 20.16 -2.56
CA SER A 139 -5.17 20.62 -3.81
C SER A 139 -4.17 21.48 -4.61
N GLN A 140 -4.66 22.17 -5.65
CA GLN A 140 -3.86 23.14 -6.40
C GLN A 140 -3.34 24.29 -5.51
N ASN A 141 -4.05 24.64 -4.43
CA ASN A 141 -3.58 25.63 -3.47
C ASN A 141 -2.45 25.02 -2.61
N PRO A 142 -1.23 25.60 -2.61
CA PRO A 142 -0.13 25.16 -1.75
C PRO A 142 -0.50 25.04 -0.26
N ASN A 143 -1.41 25.88 0.23
CA ASN A 143 -1.81 25.97 1.63
C ASN A 143 -3.14 25.24 1.91
N SER A 144 -3.34 24.07 1.28
CA SER A 144 -4.57 23.27 1.42
C SER A 144 -4.33 21.83 1.90
N ALA A 145 -3.13 21.56 2.44
CA ALA A 145 -2.86 20.27 3.04
C ALA A 145 -3.72 20.11 4.29
N ASN A 146 -4.24 18.90 4.54
CA ASN A 146 -5.11 18.63 5.69
C ASN A 146 -4.68 17.36 6.43
N SER A 147 -5.26 16.20 6.10
CA SER A 147 -4.95 14.91 6.73
C SER A 147 -4.36 13.87 5.77
N GLN A 148 -4.46 14.12 4.46
CA GLN A 148 -3.97 13.21 3.44
C GLN A 148 -2.45 13.33 3.25
N PHE A 149 -1.79 12.19 3.09
CA PHE A 149 -0.36 12.11 2.80
C PHE A 149 -0.08 10.96 1.84
N PHE A 150 1.14 10.91 1.32
CA PHE A 150 1.61 9.86 0.44
C PHE A 150 3.02 9.39 0.82
N ILE A 151 3.31 8.14 0.47
CA ILE A 151 4.61 7.50 0.63
C ILE A 151 5.15 7.21 -0.78
N THR A 152 6.34 7.69 -1.11
CA THR A 152 6.96 7.44 -2.41
C THR A 152 7.58 6.04 -2.48
N PHE A 153 7.42 5.37 -3.62
CA PHE A 153 8.02 4.06 -3.89
C PHE A 153 9.42 4.15 -4.51
N GLU A 154 9.76 5.27 -5.15
CA GLU A 154 10.99 5.47 -5.92
C GLU A 154 11.40 6.96 -5.85
N ASP A 155 12.38 7.37 -6.68
CA ASP A 155 12.68 8.79 -6.88
C ASP A 155 11.45 9.54 -7.40
N ALA A 156 11.12 10.63 -6.73
CA ALA A 156 10.07 11.54 -7.16
C ALA A 156 10.56 12.99 -7.09
N SER A 157 11.81 13.22 -7.49
CA SER A 157 12.49 14.52 -7.44
C SER A 157 11.73 15.66 -8.15
N PHE A 158 10.83 15.32 -9.07
CA PHE A 158 9.91 16.28 -9.69
C PHE A 158 8.92 16.92 -8.69
N LEU A 159 8.80 16.43 -7.46
CA LEU A 159 8.02 17.02 -6.36
C LEU A 159 8.81 17.99 -5.48
N ASN A 160 10.15 18.03 -5.62
CA ASN A 160 11.02 18.84 -4.78
C ASN A 160 10.62 20.32 -4.82
N GLY A 161 10.60 20.97 -3.66
CA GLY A 161 10.18 22.37 -3.51
C GLY A 161 8.70 22.65 -3.79
N GLN A 162 7.88 21.63 -4.10
CA GLN A 162 6.47 21.80 -4.47
C GLN A 162 5.48 21.12 -3.51
N TYR A 163 5.98 20.22 -2.67
CA TYR A 163 5.22 19.48 -1.66
C TYR A 163 6.00 19.40 -0.36
N THR A 164 5.31 19.53 0.77
CA THR A 164 5.93 19.45 2.10
C THR A 164 6.40 18.01 2.38
N VAL A 165 7.70 17.84 2.57
CA VAL A 165 8.28 16.62 3.15
C VAL A 165 8.19 16.72 4.66
N PHE A 166 7.64 15.69 5.33
CA PHE A 166 7.47 15.70 6.78
C PHE A 166 8.06 14.49 7.50
N GLY A 167 8.68 13.56 6.77
CA GLY A 167 9.31 12.38 7.36
C GLY A 167 9.68 11.33 6.34
N TYR A 168 10.14 10.19 6.84
CA TYR A 168 10.57 9.05 6.05
C TYR A 168 10.09 7.73 6.65
N VAL A 169 9.97 6.71 5.82
CA VAL A 169 9.89 5.32 6.26
C VAL A 169 11.26 4.88 6.76
N LYS A 170 11.30 4.42 8.01
CA LYS A 170 12.49 3.88 8.67
C LYS A 170 12.66 2.39 8.39
N ASP A 171 11.56 1.64 8.46
CA ASP A 171 11.55 0.19 8.26
C ASP A 171 10.19 -0.29 7.71
N GLY A 172 10.16 -1.47 7.08
CA GLY A 172 8.93 -2.08 6.55
C GLY A 172 8.49 -1.57 5.18
N MET A 173 9.40 -1.05 4.36
CA MET A 173 9.09 -0.61 2.99
C MET A 173 8.53 -1.73 2.11
N GLU A 174 8.89 -2.98 2.36
CA GLU A 174 8.34 -4.16 1.68
C GLU A 174 6.83 -4.31 1.88
N HIS A 175 6.29 -3.83 3.01
CA HIS A 175 4.85 -3.83 3.28
C HIS A 175 4.15 -2.70 2.52
N VAL A 176 4.80 -1.52 2.44
CA VAL A 176 4.33 -0.39 1.62
C VAL A 176 4.29 -0.79 0.14
N HIS A 177 5.30 -1.50 -0.35
CA HIS A 177 5.32 -1.99 -1.72
C HIS A 177 4.22 -3.01 -2.01
N GLN A 178 3.78 -3.80 -1.03
CA GLN A 178 2.68 -4.77 -1.18
C GLN A 178 1.28 -4.13 -1.23
N ILE A 179 1.14 -2.84 -0.93
CA ILE A 179 -0.14 -2.13 -1.07
C ILE A 179 -0.62 -2.24 -2.51
N LYS A 180 -1.88 -2.67 -2.67
CA LYS A 180 -2.57 -2.87 -3.95
C LYS A 180 -2.44 -1.64 -4.84
N LYS A 181 -1.97 -1.83 -6.08
CA LYS A 181 -1.84 -0.77 -7.08
C LYS A 181 -3.19 -0.45 -7.70
N GLY A 182 -3.39 0.81 -8.04
CA GLY A 182 -4.61 1.28 -8.70
C GLY A 182 -4.51 1.22 -10.22
N ASP A 183 -5.65 1.48 -10.87
CA ASP A 183 -5.75 1.51 -12.33
C ASP A 183 -5.04 2.76 -12.88
N GLN A 184 -4.01 2.55 -13.69
CA GLN A 184 -3.25 3.63 -14.33
C GLN A 184 -4.13 4.51 -15.23
N ASN A 185 -5.16 3.94 -15.87
CA ASN A 185 -6.11 4.69 -16.71
C ASN A 185 -7.05 5.57 -15.88
N ARG A 186 -7.09 5.35 -14.56
CA ARG A 186 -7.87 6.12 -13.59
C ARG A 186 -6.98 6.84 -12.60
N ASN A 187 -5.79 7.26 -13.03
CA ASN A 187 -4.84 8.02 -12.22
C ASN A 187 -4.49 7.32 -10.90
N GLY A 188 -4.36 5.98 -10.93
CA GLY A 188 -4.02 5.17 -9.77
C GLY A 188 -5.15 4.94 -8.79
N GLN A 189 -6.42 5.18 -9.17
CA GLN A 189 -7.56 4.85 -8.30
C GLN A 189 -7.59 3.35 -7.99
N VAL A 190 -7.71 3.00 -6.71
CA VAL A 190 -7.72 1.62 -6.25
C VAL A 190 -9.15 1.14 -6.03
N VAL A 191 -9.49 0.00 -6.64
CA VAL A 191 -10.75 -0.73 -6.35
C VAL A 191 -10.48 -1.72 -5.23
N ASP A 192 -11.34 -1.80 -4.22
CA ASP A 192 -11.15 -2.59 -3.00
C ASP A 192 -9.75 -2.35 -2.38
N PRO A 193 -9.47 -1.11 -1.92
CA PRO A 193 -8.16 -0.72 -1.45
C PRO A 193 -7.76 -1.40 -0.14
N ASP A 194 -6.45 -1.55 0.03
CA ASP A 194 -5.87 -1.85 1.34
C ASP A 194 -6.05 -0.67 2.29
N LYS A 195 -5.97 -0.94 3.59
CA LYS A 195 -6.22 0.04 4.64
C LYS A 195 -5.17 -0.03 5.74
N ILE A 196 -5.02 1.10 6.41
CA ILE A 196 -4.31 1.24 7.68
C ILE A 196 -5.12 0.49 8.74
N VAL A 197 -4.50 -0.47 9.43
CA VAL A 197 -5.12 -1.13 10.60
C VAL A 197 -5.07 -0.18 11.79
N SER A 198 -3.88 0.39 12.06
CA SER A 198 -3.66 1.47 13.01
C SER A 198 -2.44 2.30 12.58
N PHE A 199 -2.37 3.55 13.00
CA PHE A 199 -1.19 4.41 12.85
C PHE A 199 -1.03 5.27 14.11
N ARG A 200 0.08 5.10 14.83
CA ARG A 200 0.29 5.66 16.18
C ARG A 200 1.72 6.14 16.38
N VAL A 201 1.92 6.97 17.41
CA VAL A 201 3.27 7.22 17.95
C VAL A 201 3.79 5.90 18.51
N LYS A 202 5.03 5.57 18.20
CA LYS A 202 5.68 4.37 18.71
C LYS A 202 6.10 4.62 20.16
N ASP A 203 5.66 3.76 21.07
CA ASP A 203 6.12 3.80 22.46
C ASP A 203 7.64 3.54 22.51
N GLN A 204 8.38 4.39 23.24
CA GLN A 204 9.84 4.32 23.38
C GLN A 204 10.30 3.26 24.38
#